data_AF-A0A2V8DG45-F1
#
_entry.id   AF-A0A2V8DG45-F1
#
_cell.length_a   1.000
_cell.length_b   1.000
_cell.length_c   1.000
_cell.angle_alpha   90.00
_cell.angle_beta   90.00
_cell.angle_gamma   90.00
#
_symmetry.space_group_name_H-M   'P 1'
#
loop_
_entity.id
_entity.type
_entity.pdbx_description
1 polymer ?
#
loop_
_entity_poly.entity_id
_entity_poly.type
_entity_poly.pdbx_seq_one_letter_code
_entity_poly.pdbx_strand_id
1 'polypeptide(L)' 'MPIHELKEQIARLPEQPGVYLYFNVGGDTIYVGKARALRDRVRNYLGAYGSDPKTDALLDEVVRLEVIVTRTT' A
#
# COMPACT_ATOMS: atom_id res chain seq x y z
N MET A 1 -6.14 -3.85 9.52
CA MET A 1 -6.34 -5.14 8.82
C MET A 1 -5.18 -6.07 9.19
N PRO A 2 -5.36 -7.39 9.36
CA PRO A 2 -4.22 -8.28 9.64
C PRO A 2 -3.17 -8.15 8.54
N ILE A 3 -1.89 -8.00 8.90
CA ILE A 3 -0.77 -7.88 7.94
C ILE A 3 -0.75 -9.02 6.91
N HIS A 4 -1.25 -10.20 7.28
CA HIS A 4 -1.39 -11.35 6.40
C HIS A 4 -2.38 -11.11 5.23
N GLU A 5 -3.54 -10.50 5.48
CA GLU A 5 -4.51 -10.18 4.43
C GLU A 5 -3.95 -9.12 3.46
N LEU A 6 -3.14 -8.19 3.98
CA LEU A 6 -2.46 -7.18 3.17
C LEU A 6 -1.45 -7.85 2.21
N LYS A 7 -0.71 -8.86 2.69
CA LYS A 7 0.23 -9.64 1.86
C LYS A 7 -0.46 -10.32 0.67
N GLU A 8 -1.62 -10.92 0.88
CA GLU A 8 -2.37 -11.58 -0.19
C GLU A 8 -2.90 -10.60 -1.23
N GLN A 9 -3.45 -9.45 -0.78
CA GLN A 9 -3.86 -8.38 -1.69
C GLN A 9 -2.68 -7.88 -2.54
N ILE A 10 -1.52 -7.67 -1.91
CA ILE A 10 -0.31 -7.18 -2.59
C ILE A 10 0.17 -8.16 -3.66
N ALA A 11 0.11 -9.46 -3.38
CA ALA A 11 0.53 -10.49 -4.35
C ALA A 11 -0.29 -10.44 -5.66
N ARG A 12 -1.53 -9.95 -5.59
CA ARG A 12 -2.44 -9.81 -6.73
C ARG A 12 -2.31 -8.47 -7.47
N LEU A 13 -1.52 -7.52 -6.95
CA LEU A 13 -1.33 -6.22 -7.60
C LEU A 13 -0.61 -6.34 -8.94
N PRO A 14 -0.92 -5.49 -9.91
CA PRO A 14 -0.24 -5.48 -11.20
C PRO A 14 1.19 -4.91 -11.09
N GLU A 15 2.07 -5.39 -11.95
CA GLU A 15 3.38 -4.78 -12.21
C GLU A 15 3.26 -3.64 -13.21
N GLN A 16 2.43 -2.65 -12.89
CA GLN A 16 2.17 -1.49 -13.73
C GLN A 16 2.33 -0.19 -12.94
N PRO A 17 2.61 0.93 -13.62
CA PRO A 17 2.62 2.23 -12.97
C PRO A 17 1.24 2.59 -12.46
N GLY A 18 1.21 3.36 -11.39
CA GLY A 18 -0.05 3.76 -10.78
C GLY A 18 0.10 4.54 -9.49
N VAL A 19 -1.04 4.80 -8.87
CA VAL A 19 -1.19 5.43 -7.57
C VAL A 19 -1.82 4.43 -6.61
N TYR A 20 -1.33 4.36 -5.37
CA TYR A 20 -1.90 3.55 -4.31
C TYR A 20 -2.36 4.45 -3.16
N LEU A 21 -3.48 4.08 -2.54
CA LEU A 21 -4.12 4.82 -1.46
C LEU A 21 -4.33 3.88 -0.27
N TYR A 22 -3.95 4.34 0.92
CA TYR A 22 -4.31 3.67 2.16
C TYR A 22 -5.40 4.43 2.89
N PHE A 23 -6.35 3.68 3.43
CA PHE A 23 -7.46 4.22 4.19
C PHE A 23 -7.47 3.67 5.61
N ASN A 24 -7.90 4.52 6.55
CA ASN A 24 -8.17 4.12 7.93
C ASN A 24 -9.61 3.58 8.09
N VAL A 25 -9.93 3.16 9.31
CA VAL A 25 -11.26 2.63 9.67
C VAL A 25 -12.40 3.62 9.48
N GLY A 26 -12.11 4.93 9.53
CA GLY A 26 -13.08 5.99 9.25
C GLY A 26 -13.41 6.13 7.76
N GLY A 27 -12.65 5.48 6.89
CA GLY A 27 -12.77 5.61 5.44
C GLY A 27 -11.98 6.78 4.86
N ASP A 28 -11.19 7.48 5.68
CA ASP A 28 -10.35 8.59 5.25
C ASP A 28 -9.07 8.08 4.58
N THR A 29 -8.65 8.76 3.52
CA THR A 29 -7.35 8.52 2.89
C THR A 29 -6.24 9.08 3.78
N ILE A 30 -5.43 8.21 4.37
CA ILE A 30 -4.32 8.59 5.26
C ILE A 30 -2.97 8.63 4.54
N TYR A 31 -2.87 8.01 3.37
CA TYR A 31 -1.65 8.02 2.57
C TYR A 31 -1.93 7.84 1.08
N VAL A 32 -1.17 8.57 0.26
CA VAL A 32 -1.17 8.42 -1.21
C VAL A 32 0.26 8.31 -1.68
N GLY A 33 0.55 7.30 -2.49
CA GLY A 33 1.86 7.12 -3.11
C GLY A 33 1.76 6.81 -4.59
N LYS A 34 2.78 7.21 -5.35
CA LYS A 34 2.94 6.83 -6.76
C LYS A 34 3.99 5.72 -6.90
N ALA A 35 3.79 4.83 -7.86
CA ALA A 35 4.71 3.74 -8.14
C ALA A 35 4.90 3.58 -9.65
N ARG A 36 6.12 3.18 -10.05
CA ARG A 36 6.38 2.67 -11.41
C ARG A 36 5.91 1.22 -11.58
N ALA A 37 5.94 0.46 -10.49
CA ALA A 37 5.37 -0.88 -10.36
C ALA A 37 4.65 -0.97 -9.02
N LEU A 38 3.31 -1.02 -9.05
CA LEU A 38 2.48 -1.05 -7.84
C LEU A 38 2.85 -2.22 -6.93
N ARG A 39 2.97 -3.43 -7.47
CA ARG A 39 3.31 -4.65 -6.70
C ARG A 39 4.59 -4.49 -5.89
N ASP A 40 5.68 -4.05 -6.52
CA ASP A 40 6.98 -3.95 -5.86
C ASP A 40 7.00 -2.84 -4.80
N ARG A 41 6.41 -1.69 -5.12
CA ARG A 41 6.39 -0.55 -4.20
C ARG A 41 5.62 -0.88 -2.92
N VAL A 42 4.45 -1.50 -3.04
CA VAL A 42 3.60 -1.84 -1.89
C VAL A 42 4.21 -3.01 -1.11
N ARG A 43 4.82 -4.00 -1.77
CA ARG A 43 5.57 -5.08 -1.11
C ARG A 43 6.73 -4.55 -0.27
N ASN A 44 7.44 -3.53 -0.74
CA ASN A 44 8.56 -2.94 0.01
C ASN A 44 8.12 -2.32 1.35
N TYR A 45 6.90 -1.77 1.43
CA TYR A 45 6.37 -1.23 2.69
C TYR A 45 6.18 -2.31 3.75
N LEU A 46 5.73 -3.50 3.35
CA LEU A 46 5.63 -4.64 4.27
C LEU A 46 7.00 -5.15 4.74
N GLY A 47 7.99 -5.14 3.85
CA GLY A 47 9.37 -5.52 4.21
C GLY A 47 10.04 -4.50 5.13
N ALA A 48 9.61 -3.25 5.07
CA ALA A 48 10.08 -2.17 5.94
C ALA A 48 9.36 -2.11 7.30
N TYR A 49 8.33 -2.93 7.53
CA TYR A 49 7.66 -3.00 8.84
C TYR A 49 8.67 -3.38 9.94
N GLY A 50 8.73 -2.60 11.01
CA GLY A 50 9.71 -2.71 12.09
C GLY A 50 11.03 -1.96 11.83
N SER A 51 11.17 -1.29 10.68
CA SER A 51 12.38 -0.52 10.34
C SER A 51 12.24 0.98 10.63
N ASP A 52 11.01 1.51 10.66
CA ASP A 52 10.72 2.93 10.86
C ASP A 52 9.41 3.11 11.64
N PRO A 53 9.44 3.68 12.86
CA PRO A 53 8.25 3.81 13.71
C PRO A 53 7.10 4.59 13.07
N LYS A 54 7.41 5.55 12.18
CA LYS A 54 6.39 6.35 11.48
C LYS A 54 5.68 5.51 10.42
N THR A 55 6.44 4.69 9.69
CA THR A 55 5.89 3.75 8.72
C THR A 55 5.06 2.67 9.41
N ASP A 56 5.49 2.18 10.57
CA ASP A 56 4.76 1.18 11.34
C ASP A 56 3.43 1.73 11.85
N ALA A 57 3.43 2.94 12.44
CA ALA A 57 2.21 3.60 12.91
C ALA A 57 1.21 3.82 11.76
N LEU A 58 1.70 4.18 10.56
CA LEU A 58 0.85 4.27 9.38
C LEU A 58 0.24 2.91 9.03
N LEU A 59 1.06 1.86 8.94
CA LEU A 59 0.63 0.52 8.53
C LEU A 59 -0.35 -0.11 9.53
N ASP A 60 -0.22 0.20 10.82
CA ASP A 60 -1.15 -0.24 11.87
C ASP A 60 -2.54 0.41 11.73
N GLU A 61 -2.62 1.63 11.20
CA GLU A 61 -3.89 2.33 10.94
C GLU A 61 -4.58 1.86 9.63
N VAL A 62 -3.83 1.25 8.69
CA VAL A 62 -4.38 0.82 7.41
C VAL A 62 -5.39 -0.31 7.57
N VAL A 63 -6.60 -0.08 7.03
CA VAL A 63 -7.63 -1.12 6.91
C VAL A 63 -7.97 -1.46 5.46
N ARG A 64 -7.64 -0.57 4.51
CA ARG A 64 -7.95 -0.77 3.09
C ARG A 64 -6.86 -0.17 2.22
N LEU A 65 -6.52 -0.90 1.17
CA LEU A 65 -5.63 -0.48 0.09
C LEU A 65 -6.43 -0.39 -1.22
N GLU A 66 -6.34 0.73 -1.91
CA GLU A 66 -6.82 0.86 -3.29
C GLU A 66 -5.68 1.23 -4.23
N VAL A 67 -5.80 0.79 -5.48
CA VAL A 67 -4.83 1.10 -6.52
C VAL A 67 -5.52 1.60 -7.78
N ILE A 68 -4.91 2.59 -8.41
CA ILE A 68 -5.32 3.14 -9.69
C ILE A 68 -4.16 2.93 -10.65
N VAL A 69 -4.33 2.03 -11.61
CA VAL A 69 -3.35 1.80 -12.68
C VAL A 69 -3.37 2.99 -13.63
N THR A 70 -2.20 3.53 -13.93
CA THR A 70 -2.05 4.63 -14.88
C THR A 70 -1.31 4.16 -16.12
N ARG A 71 -1.55 4.80 -17.26
CA ARG A 71 -0.73 4.62 -18.45
C ARG A 71 0.35 5.70 -18.44
N THR A 72 1.61 5.30 -18.40
CA THR A 72 2.70 6.19 -18.81
C THR A 72 2.61 6.34 -20.33
N THR A 73 2.34 7.57 -20.79
CA THR A 73 2.44 7.94 -22.20
C THR A 73 3.89 8.30 -22.50
#